data_AF-A0A2T2SHB3-F1
#
_entry.id   AF-A0A2T2SHB3-F1
#
_cell.length_a   1.000
_cell.length_b   1.000
_cell.length_c   1.000
_cell.angle_alpha   90.00
_cell.angle_beta   90.00
_cell.angle_gamma   90.00
#
_symmetry.space_group_name_H-M   'P 1'
#
loop_
_entity.id
_entity.type
_entity.pdbx_description
1 polymer ?
#
loop_
_entity_poly.entity_id
_entity_poly.type
_entity_poly.pdbx_seq_one_letter_code
_entity_poly.pdbx_strand_id
1 'polypeptide(L)'
;PTTTPPPRQSIEGLQDTVTVGWTDRHTAVLDYAHSTDALTALGYVHGMTRPWTVTVWRRTALGTLSASFGERLVPLDRHARQLGFAHHARRTYNQFPSSAQRRLRAYTRGLNAALGAERVQQRVPFVHLNLTPARWKPWHPLAIERLLAWTGTDLSSLFAADRAGPPEFRRADRRLRRWLHLHGRARSIAWAVRPSADSARPVLFARHVLGASAEPLVQEVLLRPPSTALTAAASLPGAPVFPTGTTGSRSWTYLLSSPARLTRVKTDTTRVRTRHERITPAEGPEHLVTIRRQGERLLVRTAASDSAWALMWPGLQPHSDVPRWTAHAQLREDVSPFDSVASAFRLFGGSGLTMTPAGEWTVRGRPPVVERGPETVLIGRSPWARHQAHGLRARRVEGPVRPSRWSASDSSTWAAELLPRLLPALAPLDDTAPLYEDALSYLRNWDFVYEPASIGAVVFEEWMRAYRAETGRMPTAEDSTLLAPSRHRQAFRHAVDHLKTQYGSDVRQWRWERVAPDRRYFPVWSADSLVAADLSSLSTTRFAPLDRPARGHPSALSGGPTLVDPPALGPAPTRWDGWMRGGVADLTVRRLRFDPSDFFARSFLPREPPSPASVTAAPITRTTKLVPPRP
;
A
#
# COMPACT_ATOMS: atom_id res chain seq x y z
N PRO A 1 -14.84 -16.58 -1.69
CA PRO A 1 -15.76 -15.43 -1.45
C PRO A 1 -16.70 -15.82 -0.31
N THR A 2 -17.16 -14.85 0.47
CA THR A 2 -18.01 -15.09 1.64
C THR A 2 -19.35 -15.73 1.24
N THR A 3 -19.93 -15.29 0.13
CA THR A 3 -21.04 -15.98 -0.52
C THR A 3 -20.54 -16.94 -1.60
N THR A 4 -21.05 -18.17 -1.58
CA THR A 4 -20.69 -19.22 -2.55
C THR A 4 -21.08 -18.78 -3.97
N PRO A 5 -20.13 -18.71 -4.92
CA PRO A 5 -20.40 -18.42 -6.31
C PRO A 5 -21.17 -19.58 -6.97
N PRO A 6 -21.91 -19.34 -8.06
CA PRO A 6 -22.66 -20.40 -8.71
C PRO A 6 -21.68 -21.38 -9.37
N PRO A 7 -22.04 -22.66 -9.53
CA PRO A 7 -21.18 -23.62 -10.24
C PRO A 7 -21.02 -23.28 -11.72
N ARG A 8 -21.99 -22.57 -12.30
CA ARG A 8 -21.98 -22.10 -13.69
C ARG A 8 -22.55 -20.67 -13.76
N GLN A 9 -21.92 -19.81 -14.53
CA GLN A 9 -22.39 -18.44 -14.79
C GLN A 9 -22.24 -18.14 -16.28
N SER A 10 -23.33 -17.74 -16.93
CA SER A 10 -23.28 -17.23 -18.29
C SER A 10 -22.78 -15.78 -18.30
N ILE A 11 -21.80 -15.48 -19.16
CA ILE A 11 -21.30 -14.11 -19.39
C ILE A 11 -21.10 -13.92 -20.89
N GLU A 12 -21.80 -12.93 -21.45
CA GLU A 12 -21.72 -12.58 -22.87
C GLU A 12 -20.29 -12.22 -23.30
N GLY A 13 -19.92 -12.54 -24.54
CA GLY A 13 -18.66 -12.12 -25.15
C GLY A 13 -17.40 -12.78 -24.57
N LEU A 14 -17.55 -13.90 -23.85
CA LEU A 14 -16.49 -14.88 -23.69
C LEU A 14 -16.27 -15.61 -25.02
N GLN A 15 -15.03 -15.90 -25.37
CA GLN A 15 -14.70 -16.70 -26.55
C GLN A 15 -14.76 -18.19 -26.23
N ASP A 16 -14.29 -18.58 -25.03
CA ASP A 16 -14.36 -19.93 -24.51
C ASP A 16 -14.76 -19.94 -23.02
N THR A 17 -15.03 -21.13 -22.51
CA THR A 17 -15.29 -21.36 -21.09
C THR A 17 -14.04 -21.11 -20.26
N VAL A 18 -14.19 -20.34 -19.18
CA VAL A 18 -13.14 -20.15 -18.17
C VAL A 18 -13.55 -20.86 -16.89
N THR A 19 -12.65 -21.68 -16.34
CA THR A 19 -12.87 -22.28 -15.01
C THR A 19 -12.21 -21.42 -13.95
N VAL A 20 -13.02 -20.97 -12.99
CA VAL A 20 -12.56 -20.24 -11.80
C VAL A 20 -12.52 -21.21 -10.63
N GLY A 21 -11.32 -21.61 -10.22
CA GLY A 21 -11.06 -22.34 -8.98
C GLY A 21 -10.99 -21.39 -7.79
N TRP A 22 -11.81 -21.63 -6.78
CA TRP A 22 -11.81 -20.91 -5.52
C TRP A 22 -11.06 -21.71 -4.48
N THR A 23 -10.05 -21.11 -3.86
CA THR A 23 -9.27 -21.75 -2.79
C THR A 23 -9.78 -21.32 -1.41
N ASP A 24 -9.52 -22.16 -0.40
CA ASP A 24 -9.67 -21.83 1.03
C ASP A 24 -8.83 -20.61 1.45
N ARG A 25 -7.82 -20.28 0.66
CA ARG A 25 -6.83 -19.23 0.89
C ARG A 25 -7.16 -17.94 0.11
N HIS A 26 -8.43 -17.65 -0.20
CA HIS A 26 -8.88 -16.43 -0.92
C HIS A 26 -8.13 -16.13 -2.24
N THR A 27 -7.47 -17.14 -2.81
CA THR A 27 -6.81 -17.10 -4.12
C THR A 27 -7.80 -17.61 -5.15
N ALA A 28 -7.82 -16.98 -6.31
CA ALA A 28 -8.53 -17.52 -7.46
C ALA A 28 -7.54 -18.14 -8.43
N VAL A 29 -7.92 -19.29 -9.00
CA VAL A 29 -7.20 -19.99 -10.05
C VAL A 29 -8.02 -19.88 -11.32
N LEU A 30 -7.43 -19.38 -12.39
CA LEU A 30 -8.12 -19.16 -13.66
C LEU A 30 -7.51 -20.08 -14.72
N ASP A 31 -8.27 -21.09 -15.15
CA ASP A 31 -7.94 -21.93 -16.29
C ASP A 31 -8.68 -21.38 -17.53
N TYR A 32 -7.93 -20.92 -18.54
CA TYR A 32 -8.48 -20.20 -19.69
C TYR A 32 -7.73 -20.50 -20.99
N ALA A 33 -8.42 -20.34 -22.13
CA ALA A 33 -7.81 -20.42 -23.46
C ALA A 33 -7.31 -19.05 -23.97
N HIS A 34 -8.07 -17.97 -23.72
CA HIS A 34 -7.79 -16.63 -24.24
C HIS A 34 -7.54 -15.59 -23.14
N SER A 35 -6.58 -14.69 -23.37
CA SER A 35 -6.23 -13.63 -22.40
C SER A 35 -7.39 -12.67 -22.09
N THR A 36 -8.28 -12.43 -23.05
CA THR A 36 -9.50 -11.61 -22.82
C THR A 36 -10.50 -12.30 -21.90
N ASP A 37 -10.59 -13.62 -21.96
CA ASP A 37 -11.51 -14.39 -21.13
C ASP A 37 -10.96 -14.49 -19.71
N ALA A 38 -9.63 -14.63 -19.56
CA ALA A 38 -8.94 -14.49 -18.28
C ALA A 38 -9.21 -13.12 -17.62
N LEU A 39 -9.18 -12.03 -18.38
CA LEU A 39 -9.51 -10.69 -17.88
C LEU A 39 -10.98 -10.59 -17.45
N THR A 40 -11.90 -11.18 -18.22
CA THR A 40 -13.32 -11.28 -17.84
C THR A 40 -13.47 -12.03 -16.52
N ALA A 41 -12.85 -13.20 -16.40
CA ALA A 41 -12.88 -14.00 -15.18
C ALA A 41 -12.24 -13.29 -13.98
N LEU A 42 -11.14 -12.57 -14.18
CA LEU A 42 -10.50 -11.77 -13.14
C LEU A 42 -11.40 -10.62 -12.66
N GLY A 43 -12.11 -9.96 -13.59
CA GLY A 43 -13.15 -8.99 -13.25
C GLY A 43 -14.27 -9.60 -12.41
N TYR A 44 -14.76 -10.77 -12.83
CA TYR A 44 -15.78 -11.53 -12.09
C TYR A 44 -15.29 -11.90 -10.69
N VAL A 45 -14.06 -12.39 -10.55
CA VAL A 45 -13.43 -12.68 -9.27
C VAL A 45 -13.41 -11.44 -8.38
N HIS A 46 -12.93 -10.29 -8.88
CA HIS A 46 -12.89 -9.06 -8.08
C HIS A 46 -14.28 -8.58 -7.65
N GLY A 47 -15.30 -8.70 -8.51
CA GLY A 47 -16.67 -8.36 -8.15
C GLY A 47 -17.28 -9.33 -7.14
N MET A 48 -16.93 -10.61 -7.21
CA MET A 48 -17.39 -11.62 -6.27
C MET A 48 -16.65 -11.57 -4.93
N THR A 49 -15.37 -11.21 -4.89
CA THR A 49 -14.60 -11.21 -3.64
C THR A 49 -14.62 -9.86 -2.97
N ARG A 50 -14.54 -8.76 -3.73
CA ARG A 50 -14.35 -7.39 -3.21
C ARG A 50 -15.38 -6.37 -3.73
N PRO A 51 -16.69 -6.70 -3.78
CA PRO A 51 -17.69 -5.82 -4.38
C PRO A 51 -17.78 -4.46 -3.67
N TRP A 52 -17.61 -4.46 -2.34
CA TRP A 52 -17.64 -3.24 -1.57
C TRP A 52 -16.42 -2.35 -1.86
N THR A 53 -15.20 -2.91 -1.78
CA THR A 53 -13.96 -2.18 -2.06
C THR A 53 -14.03 -1.49 -3.41
N VAL A 54 -14.40 -2.23 -4.46
CA VAL A 54 -14.48 -1.68 -5.82
C VAL A 54 -15.55 -0.58 -5.88
N THR A 55 -16.70 -0.74 -5.22
CA THR A 55 -17.76 0.29 -5.19
C THR A 55 -17.27 1.59 -4.56
N VAL A 56 -16.65 1.55 -3.37
CA VAL A 56 -16.15 2.75 -2.68
C VAL A 56 -15.02 3.41 -3.46
N TRP A 57 -14.07 2.61 -3.96
CA TRP A 57 -12.92 3.13 -4.68
C TRP A 57 -13.31 3.79 -5.99
N ARG A 58 -14.28 3.20 -6.71
CA ARG A 58 -14.87 3.80 -7.90
C ARG A 58 -15.48 5.16 -7.57
N ARG A 59 -16.34 5.23 -6.56
CA ARG A 59 -16.99 6.50 -6.15
C ARG A 59 -15.98 7.55 -5.72
N THR A 60 -14.94 7.14 -5.00
CA THR A 60 -13.83 8.01 -4.59
C THR A 60 -13.07 8.56 -5.81
N ALA A 61 -12.71 7.69 -6.75
CA ALA A 61 -11.99 8.09 -7.97
C ALA A 61 -12.84 8.96 -8.91
N LEU A 62 -14.16 8.78 -8.92
CA LEU A 62 -15.10 9.56 -9.73
C LEU A 62 -15.49 10.90 -9.09
N GLY A 63 -15.27 11.06 -7.78
CA GLY A 63 -15.79 12.18 -7.01
C GLY A 63 -17.33 12.18 -6.96
N THR A 64 -17.89 11.03 -6.54
CA THR A 64 -19.33 10.78 -6.39
C THR A 64 -19.66 10.05 -5.08
N LEU A 65 -18.87 10.28 -4.02
CA LEU A 65 -19.14 9.75 -2.68
C LEU A 65 -20.32 10.48 -2.03
N SER A 66 -20.35 11.81 -2.14
CA SER A 66 -21.39 12.64 -1.52
C SER A 66 -22.80 12.35 -2.04
N ALA A 67 -22.91 11.94 -3.31
CA ALA A 67 -24.16 11.49 -3.93
C ALA A 67 -24.77 10.22 -3.29
N SER A 68 -24.06 9.56 -2.38
CA SER A 68 -24.56 8.35 -1.69
C SER A 68 -24.30 8.34 -0.19
N PHE A 69 -23.46 9.23 0.30
CA PHE A 69 -23.05 9.27 1.71
C PHE A 69 -23.22 10.66 2.33
N GLY A 70 -23.80 11.61 1.60
CA GLY A 70 -24.15 12.94 2.10
C GLY A 70 -23.08 14.02 1.91
N GLU A 71 -23.45 15.25 2.25
CA GLU A 71 -22.69 16.47 1.98
C GLU A 71 -21.29 16.50 2.63
N ARG A 72 -21.10 15.79 3.76
CA ARG A 72 -19.81 15.74 4.48
C ARG A 72 -18.65 15.23 3.60
N LEU A 73 -18.95 14.49 2.53
CA LEU A 73 -17.96 13.97 1.59
C LEU A 73 -17.75 14.84 0.34
N VAL A 74 -18.46 15.96 0.19
CA VAL A 74 -18.25 16.92 -0.91
C VAL A 74 -16.79 17.37 -1.03
N PRO A 75 -16.04 17.62 0.07
CA PRO A 75 -14.62 17.98 -0.04
C PRO A 75 -13.76 16.89 -0.70
N LEU A 76 -14.10 15.60 -0.52
CA LEU A 76 -13.41 14.49 -1.18
C LEU A 76 -13.73 14.46 -2.67
N ASP A 77 -15.01 14.61 -3.01
CA ASP A 77 -15.47 14.64 -4.39
C ASP A 77 -14.87 15.81 -5.17
N ARG A 78 -14.84 16.99 -4.55
CA ARG A 78 -14.20 18.19 -5.09
C ARG A 78 -12.73 17.95 -5.36
N HIS A 79 -12.02 17.32 -4.44
CA HIS A 79 -10.59 17.04 -4.61
C HIS A 79 -10.32 16.04 -5.75
N ALA A 80 -11.08 14.94 -5.82
CA ALA A 80 -10.96 13.96 -6.90
C ALA A 80 -11.26 14.57 -8.28
N ARG A 81 -12.26 15.45 -8.36
CA ARG A 81 -12.61 16.20 -9.59
C ARG A 81 -11.57 17.27 -9.94
N GLN A 82 -11.04 17.98 -8.95
CA GLN A 82 -9.95 18.94 -9.15
C GLN A 82 -8.69 18.28 -9.72
N LEU A 83 -8.31 17.10 -9.20
CA LEU A 83 -7.24 16.26 -9.76
C LEU A 83 -7.61 15.61 -11.09
N GLY A 84 -8.91 15.56 -11.42
CA GLY A 84 -9.41 15.10 -12.71
C GLY A 84 -9.24 13.60 -12.94
N PHE A 85 -9.24 12.75 -11.91
CA PHE A 85 -9.00 11.31 -12.06
C PHE A 85 -9.90 10.68 -13.14
N ALA A 86 -11.21 10.94 -13.06
CA ALA A 86 -12.18 10.44 -14.04
C ALA A 86 -11.98 11.03 -15.44
N HIS A 87 -11.72 12.34 -15.52
CA HIS A 87 -11.50 13.04 -16.78
C HIS A 87 -10.29 12.47 -17.53
N HIS A 88 -9.15 12.32 -16.85
CA HIS A 88 -7.92 11.80 -17.44
C HIS A 88 -8.01 10.31 -17.77
N ALA A 89 -8.70 9.52 -16.93
CA ALA A 89 -8.98 8.12 -17.22
C ALA A 89 -9.79 7.93 -18.50
N ARG A 90 -10.86 8.72 -18.70
CA ARG A 90 -11.68 8.67 -19.92
C ARG A 90 -10.88 9.08 -21.16
N ARG A 91 -10.10 10.17 -21.07
CA ARG A 91 -9.22 10.58 -22.18
C ARG A 91 -8.20 9.50 -22.55
N THR A 92 -7.59 8.86 -21.56
CA THR A 92 -6.64 7.75 -21.77
C THR A 92 -7.30 6.60 -22.50
N TYR A 93 -8.48 6.15 -22.04
CA TYR A 93 -9.21 5.07 -22.69
C TYR A 93 -9.57 5.39 -24.14
N ASN A 94 -10.00 6.62 -24.43
CA ASN A 94 -10.36 7.03 -25.78
C ASN A 94 -9.13 7.09 -26.73
N GLN A 95 -7.93 7.27 -26.19
CA GLN A 95 -6.67 7.27 -26.95
C GLN A 95 -6.02 5.89 -27.05
N PHE A 96 -6.53 4.90 -26.31
CA PHE A 96 -6.01 3.55 -26.39
C PHE A 96 -6.32 2.88 -27.73
N PRO A 97 -5.41 2.05 -28.26
CA PRO A 97 -5.72 1.21 -29.41
C PRO A 97 -6.87 0.25 -29.09
N SER A 98 -7.55 -0.22 -30.14
CA SER A 98 -8.74 -1.08 -30.02
C SER A 98 -8.48 -2.32 -29.16
N SER A 99 -7.29 -2.93 -29.25
CA SER A 99 -6.87 -4.09 -28.44
C SER A 99 -6.84 -3.80 -26.93
N ALA A 100 -6.29 -2.66 -26.52
CA ALA A 100 -6.24 -2.26 -25.13
C ALA A 100 -7.63 -1.91 -24.59
N GLN A 101 -8.48 -1.26 -25.40
CA GLN A 101 -9.86 -1.02 -25.01
C GLN A 101 -10.67 -2.31 -24.89
N ARG A 102 -10.47 -3.30 -25.78
CA ARG A 102 -11.10 -4.64 -25.69
C ARG A 102 -10.76 -5.34 -24.37
N ARG A 103 -9.50 -5.32 -23.95
CA ARG A 103 -9.05 -5.88 -22.66
C ARG A 103 -9.74 -5.24 -21.45
N LEU A 104 -9.86 -3.91 -21.44
CA LEU A 104 -10.58 -3.21 -20.36
C LEU A 104 -12.09 -3.47 -20.38
N ARG A 105 -12.70 -3.57 -21.57
CA ARG A 105 -14.11 -3.99 -21.73
C ARG A 105 -14.32 -5.37 -21.13
N ALA A 106 -13.49 -6.35 -21.49
CA ALA A 106 -13.54 -7.72 -20.98
C ALA A 106 -13.49 -7.75 -19.45
N TYR A 107 -12.49 -7.10 -18.84
CA TYR A 107 -12.38 -6.99 -17.38
C TYR A 107 -13.64 -6.39 -16.73
N THR A 108 -14.12 -5.25 -17.24
CA THR A 108 -15.31 -4.62 -16.67
C THR A 108 -16.59 -5.42 -16.91
N ARG A 109 -16.65 -6.25 -17.95
CA ARG A 109 -17.78 -7.12 -18.23
C ARG A 109 -17.97 -8.16 -17.14
N GLY A 110 -16.91 -8.90 -16.79
CA GLY A 110 -16.98 -9.88 -15.71
C GLY A 110 -17.24 -9.23 -14.36
N LEU A 111 -16.63 -8.06 -14.10
CA LEU A 111 -16.89 -7.28 -12.90
C LEU A 111 -18.37 -6.90 -12.78
N ASN A 112 -18.98 -6.42 -13.87
CA ASN A 112 -20.39 -6.08 -13.92
C ASN A 112 -21.31 -7.29 -13.76
N ALA A 113 -20.94 -8.44 -14.33
CA ALA A 113 -21.69 -9.68 -14.15
C ALA A 113 -21.73 -10.11 -12.67
N ALA A 114 -20.61 -9.99 -11.95
CA ALA A 114 -20.57 -10.25 -10.52
C ALA A 114 -21.37 -9.21 -9.71
N LEU A 115 -21.18 -7.91 -9.97
CA LEU A 115 -21.88 -6.83 -9.25
C LEU A 115 -23.41 -6.81 -9.51
N GLY A 116 -23.84 -7.30 -10.67
CA GLY A 116 -25.25 -7.46 -11.02
C GLY A 116 -25.92 -8.67 -10.36
N ALA A 117 -25.16 -9.60 -9.79
CA ALA A 117 -25.72 -10.79 -9.16
C ALA A 117 -26.38 -10.44 -7.82
N GLU A 118 -27.60 -10.94 -7.59
CA GLU A 118 -28.36 -10.72 -6.36
C GLU A 118 -27.54 -11.03 -5.11
N ARG A 119 -26.82 -12.17 -5.07
CA ARG A 119 -25.92 -12.57 -3.97
C ARG A 119 -24.82 -11.56 -3.60
N VAL A 120 -24.48 -10.67 -4.53
CA VAL A 120 -23.52 -9.58 -4.31
C VAL A 120 -24.26 -8.35 -3.81
N GLN A 121 -25.41 -8.02 -4.40
CA GLN A 121 -26.25 -6.89 -3.99
C GLN A 121 -26.84 -7.06 -2.59
N GLN A 122 -27.10 -8.31 -2.18
CA GLN A 122 -27.63 -8.66 -0.86
C GLN A 122 -26.55 -8.80 0.23
N ARG A 123 -25.29 -8.43 -0.04
CA ARG A 123 -24.27 -8.45 1.01
C ARG A 123 -24.52 -7.35 2.04
N VAL A 124 -24.22 -7.67 3.30
CA VAL A 124 -24.37 -6.79 4.48
C VAL A 124 -24.09 -5.31 4.20
N PRO A 125 -22.92 -4.89 3.66
CA PRO A 125 -22.67 -3.47 3.42
C PRO A 125 -23.65 -2.78 2.46
N PHE A 126 -24.17 -3.49 1.47
CA PHE A 126 -25.09 -2.92 0.48
C PHE A 126 -26.50 -2.80 1.03
N VAL A 127 -26.99 -3.85 1.71
CA VAL A 127 -28.30 -3.85 2.37
C VAL A 127 -28.33 -2.81 3.48
N HIS A 128 -27.33 -2.82 4.36
CA HIS A 128 -27.26 -1.90 5.51
C HIS A 128 -27.20 -0.43 5.11
N LEU A 129 -26.65 -0.13 3.93
CA LEU A 129 -26.50 1.24 3.46
C LEU A 129 -27.52 1.62 2.37
N ASN A 130 -28.44 0.71 2.05
CA ASN A 130 -29.38 0.83 0.95
C ASN A 130 -28.69 1.26 -0.37
N LEU A 131 -27.60 0.57 -0.71
CA LEU A 131 -26.77 0.88 -1.88
C LEU A 131 -26.70 -0.27 -2.87
N THR A 132 -27.10 -0.01 -4.11
CA THR A 132 -26.85 -0.94 -5.22
C THR A 132 -25.50 -0.63 -5.89
N PRO A 133 -24.62 -1.64 -6.12
CA PRO A 133 -23.40 -1.45 -6.87
C PRO A 133 -23.68 -0.96 -8.30
N ALA A 134 -23.20 0.24 -8.63
CA ALA A 134 -23.38 0.79 -9.97
C ALA A 134 -22.45 0.15 -11.00
N ARG A 135 -22.94 0.03 -12.24
CA ARG A 135 -22.20 -0.54 -13.38
C ARG A 135 -20.88 0.19 -13.65
N TRP A 136 -19.84 -0.59 -13.90
CA TRP A 136 -18.53 -0.12 -14.31
C TRP A 136 -18.43 0.12 -15.81
N LYS A 137 -17.84 1.26 -16.19
CA LYS A 137 -17.45 1.59 -17.55
C LYS A 137 -16.00 1.13 -17.79
N PRO A 138 -15.61 0.78 -19.02
CA PRO A 138 -14.28 0.27 -19.36
C PRO A 138 -13.11 1.18 -18.95
N TRP A 139 -13.33 2.49 -18.80
CA TRP A 139 -12.29 3.44 -18.38
C TRP A 139 -12.15 3.57 -16.85
N HIS A 140 -13.09 3.07 -16.05
CA HIS A 140 -13.01 3.18 -14.58
C HIS A 140 -11.75 2.52 -13.97
N PRO A 141 -11.22 1.39 -14.48
CA PRO A 141 -9.94 0.86 -13.99
C PRO A 141 -8.78 1.85 -14.09
N LEU A 142 -8.77 2.70 -15.12
CA LEU A 142 -7.77 3.76 -15.29
C LEU A 142 -7.95 4.93 -14.31
N ALA A 143 -9.15 5.10 -13.75
CA ALA A 143 -9.40 6.05 -12.66
C ALA A 143 -8.92 5.48 -11.31
N ILE A 144 -9.08 4.18 -11.08
CA ILE A 144 -8.51 3.49 -9.92
C ILE A 144 -6.99 3.53 -9.95
N GLU A 145 -6.37 3.28 -11.10
CA GLU A 145 -4.93 3.39 -11.30
C GLU A 145 -4.41 4.79 -10.91
N ARG A 146 -5.14 5.85 -11.28
CA ARG A 146 -4.79 7.24 -10.94
C ARG A 146 -4.95 7.55 -9.46
N LEU A 147 -6.02 7.06 -8.84
CA LEU A 147 -6.20 7.16 -7.40
C LEU A 147 -5.04 6.48 -6.65
N LEU A 148 -4.62 5.31 -7.14
CA LEU A 148 -3.44 4.61 -6.64
C LEU A 148 -2.17 5.43 -6.87
N ALA A 149 -1.95 5.97 -8.07
CA ALA A 149 -0.79 6.83 -8.35
C ALA A 149 -0.74 8.03 -7.41
N TRP A 150 -1.86 8.74 -7.22
CA TRP A 150 -1.95 9.89 -6.32
C TRP A 150 -1.65 9.53 -4.87
N THR A 151 -2.25 8.46 -4.34
CA THR A 151 -1.96 7.99 -2.97
C THR A 151 -0.52 7.48 -2.81
N GLY A 152 0.20 7.24 -3.90
CA GLY A 152 1.62 6.88 -3.94
C GLY A 152 2.58 8.06 -4.11
N THR A 153 2.09 9.31 -4.13
CA THR A 153 2.97 10.49 -4.09
C THR A 153 3.56 10.68 -2.70
N ASP A 154 4.79 11.18 -2.64
CA ASP A 154 5.44 11.53 -1.38
C ASP A 154 5.06 12.96 -0.95
N LEU A 155 4.39 13.06 0.20
CA LEU A 155 3.91 14.33 0.75
C LEU A 155 5.05 15.30 1.07
N SER A 156 6.20 14.78 1.49
CA SER A 156 7.37 15.61 1.76
C SER A 156 7.86 16.28 0.49
N SER A 157 8.03 15.50 -0.60
CA SER A 157 8.40 16.05 -1.91
C SER A 157 7.34 16.96 -2.54
N LEU A 158 6.05 16.68 -2.30
CA LEU A 158 4.95 17.44 -2.90
C LEU A 158 4.92 18.89 -2.41
N PHE A 159 5.27 19.13 -1.14
CA PHE A 159 5.22 20.46 -0.50
C PHE A 159 6.61 21.05 -0.17
N ALA A 160 7.68 20.47 -0.71
CA ALA A 160 9.07 20.80 -0.35
C ALA A 160 9.47 22.26 -0.65
N ALA A 161 9.00 22.84 -1.76
CA ALA A 161 9.53 24.10 -2.29
C ALA A 161 9.22 25.34 -1.43
N ASP A 162 8.27 25.28 -0.50
CA ASP A 162 7.82 26.48 0.23
C ASP A 162 7.16 26.19 1.60
N ARG A 163 7.23 24.94 2.06
CA ARG A 163 6.63 24.35 3.30
C ARG A 163 5.14 24.62 3.56
N ALA A 164 4.48 25.46 2.77
CA ALA A 164 3.19 26.05 3.09
C ALA A 164 2.16 26.00 1.96
N GLY A 165 2.41 25.32 0.82
CA GLY A 165 1.47 25.16 -0.32
C GLY A 165 -0.02 25.02 0.07
N PRO A 166 -0.99 25.42 -0.76
CA PRO A 166 -2.34 25.82 -0.32
C PRO A 166 -2.96 24.95 0.81
N PRO A 167 -3.25 25.54 1.99
CA PRO A 167 -3.74 24.79 3.15
C PRO A 167 -4.98 23.94 2.85
N GLU A 168 -5.89 24.45 2.03
CA GLU A 168 -7.10 23.74 1.60
C GLU A 168 -6.78 22.49 0.79
N PHE A 169 -5.85 22.58 -0.17
CA PHE A 169 -5.41 21.44 -0.97
C PHE A 169 -4.75 20.38 -0.08
N ARG A 170 -3.91 20.78 0.88
CA ARG A 170 -3.34 19.86 1.87
C ARG A 170 -4.41 19.18 2.71
N ARG A 171 -5.38 19.95 3.22
CA ARG A 171 -6.48 19.41 4.03
C ARG A 171 -7.32 18.42 3.22
N ALA A 172 -7.61 18.73 1.96
CA ALA A 172 -8.35 17.87 1.05
C ALA A 172 -7.61 16.56 0.72
N ASP A 173 -6.32 16.64 0.39
CA ASP A 173 -5.49 15.44 0.15
C ASP A 173 -5.37 14.56 1.39
N ARG A 174 -5.11 15.15 2.56
CA ARG A 174 -5.07 14.42 3.83
C ARG A 174 -6.41 13.75 4.15
N ARG A 175 -7.54 14.41 3.87
CA ARG A 175 -8.88 13.82 4.02
C ARG A 175 -9.06 12.63 3.08
N LEU A 176 -8.67 12.73 1.81
CA LEU A 176 -8.76 11.63 0.84
C LEU A 176 -7.95 10.40 1.28
N ARG A 177 -6.71 10.61 1.72
CA ARG A 177 -5.84 9.52 2.17
C ARG A 177 -6.33 8.86 3.45
N ARG A 178 -6.83 9.66 4.40
CA ARG A 178 -7.46 9.13 5.62
C ARG A 178 -8.75 8.38 5.31
N TRP A 179 -9.57 8.87 4.39
CA TRP A 179 -10.80 8.19 3.97
C TRP A 179 -10.53 6.78 3.45
N LEU A 180 -9.47 6.61 2.64
CA LEU A 180 -9.11 5.29 2.10
C LEU A 180 -8.16 4.51 3.01
N HIS A 181 -7.62 5.15 4.06
CA HIS A 181 -6.51 4.67 4.86
C HIS A 181 -5.31 4.17 4.03
N LEU A 182 -5.00 4.88 2.93
CA LEU A 182 -3.90 4.58 2.01
C LEU A 182 -2.77 5.58 2.13
N HIS A 183 -1.65 5.14 2.70
CA HIS A 183 -0.45 5.95 2.93
C HIS A 183 0.75 5.05 3.23
N GLY A 184 1.91 5.65 3.53
CA GLY A 184 3.07 4.89 4.04
C GLY A 184 3.87 4.09 2.99
N ARG A 185 3.54 4.14 1.69
CA ARG A 185 4.26 3.42 0.62
C ARG A 185 5.76 3.69 0.52
N ALA A 186 6.25 4.78 1.12
CA ALA A 186 7.69 5.01 1.27
C ALA A 186 8.39 3.92 2.09
N ARG A 187 7.64 3.14 2.89
CA ARG A 187 8.12 2.01 3.70
C ARG A 187 8.14 0.67 2.94
N SER A 188 7.70 0.65 1.68
CA SER A 188 7.79 -0.54 0.82
C SER A 188 9.25 -0.82 0.45
N ILE A 189 9.60 -2.10 0.40
CA ILE A 189 10.95 -2.58 0.04
C ILE A 189 10.83 -3.83 -0.85
N ALA A 190 11.91 -4.13 -1.56
CA ALA A 190 12.09 -5.43 -2.19
C ALA A 190 13.56 -5.84 -2.07
N TRP A 191 13.81 -7.12 -1.91
CA TRP A 191 15.17 -7.66 -1.93
C TRP A 191 15.24 -8.97 -2.68
N ALA A 192 16.39 -9.24 -3.27
CA ALA A 192 16.70 -10.53 -3.88
C ALA A 192 17.95 -11.12 -3.24
N VAL A 193 18.00 -12.45 -3.17
CA VAL A 193 19.12 -13.22 -2.64
C VAL A 193 19.44 -14.33 -3.63
N ARG A 194 20.68 -14.40 -4.07
CA ARG A 194 21.24 -15.51 -4.83
C ARG A 194 22.18 -16.30 -3.92
N PRO A 195 21.75 -17.45 -3.41
CA PRO A 195 22.56 -18.26 -2.50
C PRO A 195 23.81 -18.79 -3.22
N SER A 196 24.89 -19.00 -2.48
CA SER A 196 26.15 -19.61 -2.97
C SER A 196 26.05 -21.12 -3.14
N ALA A 197 25.17 -21.78 -2.39
CA ALA A 197 25.00 -23.23 -2.48
C ALA A 197 24.18 -23.62 -3.73
N ASP A 198 24.71 -24.53 -4.55
CA ASP A 198 24.09 -24.98 -5.81
C ASP A 198 22.68 -25.57 -5.65
N SER A 199 22.37 -26.15 -4.49
CA SER A 199 21.05 -26.73 -4.20
C SER A 199 19.98 -25.71 -3.79
N ALA A 200 20.37 -24.47 -3.50
CA ALA A 200 19.47 -23.44 -3.00
C ALA A 200 18.93 -22.55 -4.13
N ARG A 201 17.60 -22.38 -4.19
CA ARG A 201 16.98 -21.51 -5.20
C ARG A 201 17.11 -20.03 -4.81
N PRO A 202 17.39 -19.14 -5.77
CA PRO A 202 17.36 -17.70 -5.53
C PRO A 202 15.95 -17.24 -5.18
N VAL A 203 15.86 -16.16 -4.43
CA VAL A 203 14.58 -15.63 -3.94
C VAL A 203 14.46 -14.15 -4.27
N LEU A 204 13.28 -13.75 -4.74
CA LEU A 204 12.85 -12.36 -4.79
C LEU A 204 11.72 -12.15 -3.77
N PHE A 205 11.92 -11.27 -2.80
CA PHE A 205 10.91 -10.85 -1.81
C PHE A 205 10.46 -9.42 -2.07
N ALA A 206 9.18 -9.15 -1.77
CA ALA A 206 8.61 -7.82 -1.79
C ALA A 206 7.69 -7.58 -0.60
N ARG A 207 7.79 -6.38 -0.04
CA ARG A 207 6.84 -5.80 0.91
C ARG A 207 6.22 -4.57 0.29
N HIS A 208 4.91 -4.60 0.09
CA HIS A 208 4.12 -3.45 -0.30
C HIS A 208 3.37 -2.93 0.93
N VAL A 209 3.82 -1.80 1.48
CA VAL A 209 3.11 -1.08 2.55
C VAL A 209 1.98 -0.27 1.92
N LEU A 210 0.76 -0.44 2.42
CA LEU A 210 -0.46 0.02 1.76
C LEU A 210 -1.28 1.01 2.61
N GLY A 211 -0.92 1.20 3.88
CA GLY A 211 -1.53 2.18 4.78
C GLY A 211 -2.02 1.54 6.06
N ALA A 212 -3.23 1.85 6.50
CA ALA A 212 -3.82 1.36 7.75
C ALA A 212 -5.21 0.73 7.58
N SER A 213 -5.68 0.53 6.34
CA SER A 213 -6.94 -0.18 6.08
C SER A 213 -6.82 -1.64 6.54
N ALA A 214 -7.77 -2.13 7.34
CA ALA A 214 -7.86 -3.54 7.68
C ALA A 214 -8.27 -4.39 6.46
N GLU A 215 -8.93 -3.78 5.47
CA GLU A 215 -9.26 -4.43 4.21
C GLU A 215 -8.03 -4.40 3.27
N PRO A 216 -7.50 -5.56 2.86
CA PRO A 216 -6.26 -5.64 2.10
C PRO A 216 -6.47 -5.27 0.63
N LEU A 217 -5.60 -4.42 0.08
CA LEU A 217 -5.76 -3.88 -1.27
C LEU A 217 -5.45 -4.88 -2.36
N VAL A 218 -4.46 -5.74 -2.11
CA VAL A 218 -3.97 -6.70 -3.10
C VAL A 218 -4.67 -8.03 -2.87
N GLN A 219 -4.97 -8.75 -3.95
CA GLN A 219 -5.43 -10.14 -3.95
C GLN A 219 -4.47 -10.99 -4.81
N GLU A 220 -4.21 -12.24 -4.47
CA GLU A 220 -3.41 -13.13 -5.32
C GLU A 220 -4.29 -13.89 -6.32
N VAL A 221 -3.75 -14.11 -7.52
CA VAL A 221 -4.38 -14.89 -8.59
C VAL A 221 -3.35 -15.81 -9.23
N LEU A 222 -3.79 -17.03 -9.55
CA LEU A 222 -3.08 -17.96 -10.40
C LEU A 222 -3.73 -17.96 -11.79
N LEU A 223 -2.93 -17.73 -12.81
CA LEU A 223 -3.33 -17.70 -14.21
C LEU A 223 -2.71 -18.91 -14.90
N ARG A 224 -3.55 -19.82 -15.38
CA ARG A 224 -3.17 -21.04 -16.10
C ARG A 224 -3.53 -20.91 -17.57
N PRO A 225 -2.63 -20.32 -18.37
CA PRO A 225 -2.75 -20.30 -19.83
C PRO A 225 -2.57 -21.72 -20.41
N PRO A 226 -3.01 -21.96 -21.66
CA PRO A 226 -3.06 -23.32 -22.22
C PRO A 226 -1.69 -23.88 -22.61
N SER A 227 -0.76 -23.03 -23.05
CA SER A 227 0.53 -23.44 -23.64
C SER A 227 1.76 -22.83 -22.97
N THR A 228 1.59 -21.95 -21.97
CA THR A 228 2.70 -21.32 -21.25
C THR A 228 2.70 -21.72 -19.79
N ALA A 229 3.84 -21.47 -19.12
CA ALA A 229 3.96 -21.74 -17.70
C ALA A 229 2.93 -20.93 -16.88
N LEU A 230 2.50 -21.54 -15.77
CA LEU A 230 1.68 -20.89 -14.75
C LEU A 230 2.22 -19.49 -14.41
N THR A 231 1.31 -18.52 -14.28
CA THR A 231 1.64 -17.21 -13.74
C THR A 231 0.99 -17.01 -12.38
N ALA A 232 1.78 -16.78 -11.35
CA ALA A 232 1.31 -16.39 -10.03
C ALA A 232 1.52 -14.88 -9.86
N ALA A 233 0.43 -14.13 -9.72
CA ALA A 233 0.49 -12.66 -9.69
C ALA A 233 -0.36 -12.06 -8.57
N ALA A 234 0.03 -10.87 -8.16
CA ALA A 234 -0.81 -9.98 -7.39
C ALA A 234 -1.79 -9.24 -8.33
N SER A 235 -3.01 -9.01 -7.87
CA SER A 235 -4.06 -8.23 -8.52
C SER A 235 -4.57 -7.12 -7.61
N LEU A 236 -5.19 -6.09 -8.20
CA LEU A 236 -5.80 -4.98 -7.48
C LEU A 236 -7.29 -4.94 -7.82
N PRO A 237 -8.21 -5.20 -6.88
CA PRO A 237 -9.64 -5.05 -7.13
C PRO A 237 -9.97 -3.67 -7.72
N GLY A 238 -10.58 -3.66 -8.91
CA GLY A 238 -10.86 -2.44 -9.67
C GLY A 238 -9.81 -2.05 -10.71
N ALA A 239 -8.58 -2.57 -10.65
CA ALA A 239 -7.53 -2.42 -11.65
C ALA A 239 -6.82 -3.76 -11.92
N PRO A 240 -6.97 -4.39 -13.10
CA PRO A 240 -6.82 -5.84 -13.30
C PRO A 240 -5.64 -6.51 -12.58
N VAL A 241 -4.42 -5.96 -12.67
CA VAL A 241 -3.19 -6.58 -12.18
C VAL A 241 -2.43 -5.60 -11.28
N PHE A 242 -1.71 -6.11 -10.30
CA PHE A 242 -0.73 -5.38 -9.51
C PHE A 242 0.68 -5.80 -9.94
N PRO A 243 1.67 -4.90 -10.05
CA PRO A 243 2.95 -5.20 -10.71
C PRO A 243 3.91 -5.99 -9.80
N THR A 244 3.50 -7.17 -9.37
CA THR A 244 4.30 -8.14 -8.61
C THR A 244 3.83 -9.55 -8.95
N GLY A 245 4.75 -10.46 -9.25
CA GLY A 245 4.42 -11.83 -9.62
C GLY A 245 5.60 -12.60 -10.20
N THR A 246 5.33 -13.84 -10.58
CA THR A 246 6.28 -14.75 -11.20
C THR A 246 5.60 -15.60 -12.27
N THR A 247 6.34 -15.89 -13.34
CA THR A 247 5.99 -16.86 -14.39
C THR A 247 6.84 -18.14 -14.26
N GLY A 248 7.65 -18.25 -13.19
CA GLY A 248 8.70 -19.25 -13.03
C GLY A 248 9.97 -18.95 -13.83
N SER A 249 9.81 -18.53 -15.09
CA SER A 249 10.91 -18.05 -15.94
C SER A 249 11.40 -16.66 -15.56
N ARG A 250 10.57 -15.84 -14.89
CA ARG A 250 10.96 -14.53 -14.37
C ARG A 250 10.10 -14.14 -13.19
N SER A 251 10.71 -13.55 -12.17
CA SER A 251 10.03 -12.92 -11.03
C SER A 251 10.19 -11.40 -11.10
N TRP A 252 9.18 -10.65 -10.68
CA TRP A 252 9.22 -9.19 -10.68
C TRP A 252 8.44 -8.57 -9.52
N THR A 253 8.86 -7.37 -9.14
CA THR A 253 8.13 -6.50 -8.22
C THR A 253 8.47 -5.05 -8.48
N TYR A 254 7.48 -4.15 -8.37
CA TYR A 254 7.66 -2.72 -8.52
C TYR A 254 7.09 -1.97 -7.32
N LEU A 255 7.90 -1.13 -6.69
CA LEU A 255 7.52 -0.31 -5.54
C LEU A 255 6.73 0.91 -6.04
N LEU A 256 5.40 0.82 -5.97
CA LEU A 256 4.50 1.83 -6.52
C LEU A 256 4.67 3.21 -5.87
N SER A 257 5.15 4.16 -6.66
CA SER A 257 5.24 5.57 -6.30
C SER A 257 5.00 6.47 -7.50
N SER A 258 4.37 7.61 -7.31
CA SER A 258 4.19 8.59 -8.38
C SER A 258 4.90 9.91 -8.03
N PRO A 259 5.68 10.50 -8.95
CA PRO A 259 6.26 11.81 -8.73
C PRO A 259 5.18 12.89 -8.85
N ALA A 260 5.12 13.80 -7.90
CA ALA A 260 4.28 15.00 -7.98
C ALA A 260 5.01 16.18 -7.34
N ARG A 261 4.85 17.38 -7.91
CA ARG A 261 5.45 18.60 -7.40
C ARG A 261 4.42 19.73 -7.42
N LEU A 262 4.37 20.51 -6.35
CA LEU A 262 3.54 21.70 -6.26
C LEU A 262 4.46 22.91 -6.11
N THR A 263 4.47 23.78 -7.11
CA THR A 263 5.35 24.96 -7.15
C THR A 263 4.56 26.21 -7.48
N ARG A 264 5.07 27.39 -7.13
CA ARG A 264 4.52 28.66 -7.63
C ARG A 264 5.00 28.88 -9.06
N VAL A 265 4.09 29.29 -9.93
CA VAL A 265 4.39 29.64 -11.33
C VAL A 265 3.69 30.94 -11.69
N LYS A 266 4.28 31.70 -12.61
CA LYS A 266 3.59 32.84 -13.23
C LYS A 266 2.39 32.34 -14.05
N THR A 267 1.27 33.02 -13.89
CA THR A 267 0.03 32.74 -14.62
C THR A 267 -0.09 33.67 -15.81
N ASP A 268 -0.26 33.08 -16.99
CA ASP A 268 -0.62 33.81 -18.20
C ASP A 268 -2.11 33.57 -18.46
N THR A 269 -2.94 34.58 -18.19
CA THR A 269 -4.40 34.50 -18.27
C THR A 269 -4.89 34.08 -19.65
N THR A 270 -4.15 34.42 -20.73
CA THR A 270 -4.49 34.06 -22.11
C THR A 270 -4.34 32.55 -22.38
N ARG A 271 -3.50 31.86 -21.60
CA ARG A 271 -3.22 30.42 -21.72
C ARG A 271 -3.98 29.58 -20.70
N VAL A 272 -4.69 30.20 -19.75
CA VAL A 272 -5.48 29.47 -18.76
C VAL A 272 -6.74 28.93 -19.39
N ARG A 273 -6.92 27.61 -19.31
CA ARG A 273 -8.17 26.94 -19.67
C ARG A 273 -8.94 26.59 -18.40
N THR A 274 -10.21 26.93 -18.40
CA THR A 274 -11.12 26.67 -17.27
C THR A 274 -12.15 25.63 -17.67
N ARG A 275 -12.37 24.64 -16.81
CA ARG A 275 -13.47 23.68 -16.89
C ARG A 275 -14.30 23.78 -15.62
N HIS A 276 -15.60 23.60 -15.77
CA HIS A 276 -16.53 23.51 -14.66
C HIS A 276 -17.11 22.10 -14.54
N GLU A 277 -17.29 21.64 -13.31
CA GLU A 277 -17.98 20.39 -12.98
C GLU A 277 -18.94 20.62 -11.83
N ARG A 278 -20.03 19.85 -11.75
CA ARG A 278 -21.08 19.97 -10.73
C ARG A 278 -21.08 18.75 -9.82
N ILE A 279 -21.09 18.95 -8.50
CA ILE A 279 -21.28 17.91 -7.48
C ILE A 279 -22.68 18.07 -6.91
N THR A 280 -23.49 17.02 -7.06
CA THR A 280 -24.82 16.93 -6.46
C THR A 280 -24.75 15.90 -5.33
N PRO A 281 -24.69 16.33 -4.06
CA PRO A 281 -24.74 15.42 -2.92
C PRO A 281 -26.13 14.76 -2.79
N ALA A 282 -26.26 13.73 -1.94
CA ALA A 282 -27.55 13.09 -1.69
C ALA A 282 -28.55 14.05 -1.02
N GLU A 283 -28.04 14.94 -0.18
CA GLU A 283 -28.77 15.99 0.53
C GLU A 283 -27.93 17.27 0.49
N GLY A 284 -28.58 18.43 0.47
CA GLY A 284 -27.92 19.74 0.43
C GLY A 284 -27.81 20.33 -0.98
N PRO A 285 -27.21 21.54 -1.09
CA PRO A 285 -27.15 22.27 -2.36
C PRO A 285 -26.14 21.64 -3.32
N GLU A 286 -26.30 21.96 -4.60
CA GLU A 286 -25.29 21.61 -5.59
C GLU A 286 -24.03 22.48 -5.43
N HIS A 287 -22.86 21.88 -5.66
CA HIS A 287 -21.59 22.59 -5.61
C HIS A 287 -20.90 22.62 -6.98
N LEU A 288 -20.52 23.83 -7.41
CA LEU A 288 -19.67 24.03 -8.57
C LEU A 288 -18.19 23.76 -8.22
N VAL A 289 -17.48 23.10 -9.13
CA VAL A 289 -16.03 22.88 -9.07
C VAL A 289 -15.39 23.54 -10.29
N THR A 290 -14.57 24.56 -10.03
CA THR A 290 -13.81 25.26 -11.06
C THR A 290 -12.39 24.71 -11.14
N ILE A 291 -12.01 24.22 -12.32
CA ILE A 291 -10.73 23.57 -12.57
C ILE A 291 -9.98 24.40 -13.59
N ARG A 292 -8.87 25.02 -13.19
CA ARG A 292 -8.04 25.87 -14.06
C ARG A 292 -6.74 25.17 -14.39
N ARG A 293 -6.32 25.21 -15.65
CA ARG A 293 -5.07 24.60 -16.13
C ARG A 293 -4.30 25.54 -17.04
N GLN A 294 -2.99 25.42 -17.02
CA GLN A 294 -2.09 26.11 -17.96
C GLN A 294 -1.13 25.07 -18.53
N GLY A 295 -1.33 24.71 -19.80
CA GLY A 295 -0.69 23.56 -20.42
C GLY A 295 -0.98 22.27 -19.64
N GLU A 296 0.09 21.57 -19.23
CA GLU A 296 -0.01 20.32 -18.49
C GLU A 296 -0.31 20.48 -17.00
N ARG A 297 -0.17 21.70 -16.47
CA ARG A 297 -0.23 21.98 -15.03
C ARG A 297 -1.65 22.26 -14.56
N LEU A 298 -1.98 21.80 -13.37
CA LEU A 298 -3.22 22.15 -12.67
C LEU A 298 -2.97 23.35 -11.78
N LEU A 299 -3.71 24.44 -11.98
CA LEU A 299 -3.65 25.62 -11.11
C LEU A 299 -4.55 25.38 -9.89
N VAL A 300 -3.94 25.20 -8.73
CA VAL A 300 -4.60 24.82 -7.49
C VAL A 300 -5.22 26.03 -6.78
N ARG A 301 -4.50 27.16 -6.76
CA ARG A 301 -4.93 28.41 -6.11
C ARG A 301 -4.08 29.57 -6.63
N THR A 302 -4.67 30.75 -6.78
CA THR A 302 -3.92 32.00 -6.99
C THR A 302 -3.02 32.28 -5.78
N ALA A 303 -1.77 32.64 -6.04
CA ALA A 303 -0.76 32.95 -5.02
C ALA A 303 -0.52 34.46 -4.92
N ALA A 304 -0.57 35.18 -6.05
CA ALA A 304 -0.56 36.64 -6.18
C ALA A 304 -1.37 37.05 -7.43
N SER A 305 -1.36 38.34 -7.79
CA SER A 305 -2.05 38.87 -8.97
C SER A 305 -1.61 38.20 -10.28
N ASP A 306 -0.33 37.81 -10.39
CA ASP A 306 0.28 37.23 -11.59
C ASP A 306 0.83 35.80 -11.38
N SER A 307 0.54 35.16 -10.24
CA SER A 307 1.08 33.83 -9.93
C SER A 307 0.07 32.90 -9.28
N ALA A 308 0.27 31.59 -9.49
CA ALA A 308 -0.54 30.55 -8.89
C ALA A 308 0.31 29.36 -8.45
N TRP A 309 -0.23 28.61 -7.49
CA TRP A 309 0.23 27.29 -7.17
C TRP A 309 -0.14 26.32 -8.28
N ALA A 310 0.85 25.69 -8.89
CA ALA A 310 0.68 24.75 -9.99
C ALA A 310 1.16 23.35 -9.60
N LEU A 311 0.26 22.38 -9.73
CA LEU A 311 0.56 20.96 -9.58
C LEU A 311 1.07 20.41 -10.90
N MET A 312 2.26 19.80 -10.85
CA MET A 312 2.83 18.94 -11.88
C MET A 312 2.75 17.49 -11.41
N TRP A 313 1.98 16.68 -12.12
CA TRP A 313 1.79 15.27 -11.80
C TRP A 313 1.47 14.48 -13.08
N PRO A 314 2.12 13.34 -13.36
CA PRO A 314 1.85 12.57 -14.58
C PRO A 314 0.40 12.10 -14.73
N GLY A 315 -0.34 11.97 -13.63
CA GLY A 315 -1.76 11.61 -13.66
C GLY A 315 -2.69 12.68 -14.25
N LEU A 316 -2.20 13.92 -14.45
CA LEU A 316 -2.88 14.99 -15.18
C LEU A 316 -2.76 14.84 -16.72
N GLN A 317 -2.13 13.75 -17.18
CA GLN A 317 -1.98 13.40 -18.58
C GLN A 317 -2.70 12.09 -18.92
N PRO A 318 -3.03 11.84 -20.21
CA PRO A 318 -3.73 10.64 -20.63
C PRO A 318 -2.78 9.42 -20.72
N HIS A 319 -2.05 9.14 -19.64
CA HIS A 319 -1.13 8.01 -19.52
C HIS A 319 -1.73 6.85 -18.71
N SER A 320 -1.15 5.65 -18.84
CA SER A 320 -1.48 4.47 -18.04
C SER A 320 -0.35 3.45 -18.09
N ASP A 321 -0.17 2.73 -16.99
CA ASP A 321 0.77 1.63 -16.81
C ASP A 321 0.07 0.24 -16.83
N VAL A 322 -1.27 0.19 -16.82
CA VAL A 322 -2.07 -1.04 -16.95
C VAL A 322 -1.65 -1.93 -18.13
N PRO A 323 -1.40 -1.41 -19.36
CA PRO A 323 -0.92 -2.23 -20.47
C PRO A 323 0.41 -2.94 -20.20
N ARG A 324 1.27 -2.36 -19.35
CA ARG A 324 2.53 -2.97 -18.91
C ARG A 324 2.28 -4.03 -17.84
N TRP A 325 1.41 -3.73 -16.86
CA TRP A 325 1.10 -4.68 -15.78
C TRP A 325 0.46 -5.96 -16.32
N THR A 326 -0.45 -5.82 -17.28
CA THR A 326 -1.09 -6.95 -17.97
C THR A 326 -0.10 -7.72 -18.84
N ALA A 327 0.87 -7.04 -19.48
CA ALA A 327 1.95 -7.73 -20.19
C ALA A 327 2.76 -8.62 -19.24
N HIS A 328 3.24 -8.07 -18.11
CA HIS A 328 4.00 -8.85 -17.11
C HIS A 328 3.28 -10.11 -16.63
N ALA A 329 1.95 -10.03 -16.44
CA ALA A 329 1.12 -11.16 -16.03
C ALA A 329 0.68 -12.09 -17.19
N GLN A 330 1.29 -11.98 -18.38
CA GLN A 330 0.95 -12.77 -19.58
C GLN A 330 -0.53 -12.66 -20.00
N LEU A 331 -1.18 -11.53 -19.70
CA LEU A 331 -2.56 -11.22 -20.13
C LEU A 331 -2.57 -10.38 -21.42
N ARG A 332 -1.50 -10.49 -22.20
CA ARG A 332 -1.31 -9.88 -23.51
C ARG A 332 -0.57 -10.85 -24.41
N GLU A 333 -1.21 -11.22 -25.51
CA GLU A 333 -0.63 -12.09 -26.54
C GLU A 333 0.27 -11.29 -27.51
N ASP A 334 0.11 -9.97 -27.55
CA ASP A 334 0.75 -9.09 -28.54
C ASP A 334 2.13 -8.56 -28.14
N VAL A 335 2.59 -8.82 -26.90
CA VAL A 335 3.84 -8.24 -26.37
C VAL A 335 4.53 -9.21 -25.40
N SER A 336 5.84 -9.40 -25.60
CA SER A 336 6.69 -10.11 -24.64
C SER A 336 6.79 -9.35 -23.31
N PRO A 337 6.64 -10.02 -22.15
CA PRO A 337 6.47 -9.38 -20.85
C PRO A 337 7.64 -8.51 -20.36
N PHE A 338 8.80 -8.41 -21.04
CA PHE A 338 9.98 -7.70 -20.50
C PHE A 338 10.88 -6.93 -21.50
N ASP A 339 10.44 -6.67 -22.73
CA ASP A 339 11.22 -5.91 -23.72
C ASP A 339 11.23 -4.38 -23.51
N SER A 340 12.33 -3.72 -23.90
CA SER A 340 12.88 -2.52 -23.24
C SER A 340 12.40 -1.14 -23.72
N VAL A 341 11.90 -0.96 -24.95
CA VAL A 341 11.66 0.40 -25.49
C VAL A 341 10.18 0.84 -25.49
N ALA A 342 9.21 -0.06 -25.66
CA ALA A 342 7.80 0.31 -25.85
C ALA A 342 7.01 0.59 -24.55
N SER A 343 7.63 0.49 -23.38
CA SER A 343 6.91 0.10 -22.15
C SER A 343 7.29 0.87 -20.87
N ALA A 344 7.98 2.01 -20.91
CA ALA A 344 8.33 2.76 -19.71
C ALA A 344 7.10 3.11 -18.84
N PHE A 345 7.21 3.00 -17.52
CA PHE A 345 6.16 3.48 -16.62
C PHE A 345 5.98 4.99 -16.80
N ARG A 346 4.73 5.44 -16.97
CA ARG A 346 4.34 6.82 -17.23
C ARG A 346 3.59 7.47 -16.07
N LEU A 347 2.87 6.70 -15.25
CA LEU A 347 2.19 7.22 -14.05
C LEU A 347 3.02 7.01 -12.78
N PHE A 348 3.67 5.86 -12.68
CA PHE A 348 4.57 5.51 -11.58
C PHE A 348 6.05 5.65 -11.99
N GLY A 349 6.94 5.76 -11.01
CA GLY A 349 8.40 5.86 -11.26
C GLY A 349 9.08 4.56 -11.70
N GLY A 350 8.35 3.44 -11.83
CA GLY A 350 8.86 2.15 -12.33
C GLY A 350 10.03 1.56 -11.55
N SER A 351 10.21 1.94 -10.28
CA SER A 351 11.31 1.46 -9.44
C SER A 351 11.01 0.07 -8.92
N GLY A 352 11.88 -0.92 -9.17
CA GLY A 352 11.58 -2.33 -8.90
C GLY A 352 12.75 -3.28 -9.07
N LEU A 353 12.50 -4.57 -8.88
CA LEU A 353 13.45 -5.66 -9.12
C LEU A 353 12.82 -6.66 -10.08
N THR A 354 13.62 -7.15 -11.02
CA THR A 354 13.32 -8.35 -11.81
C THR A 354 14.41 -9.39 -11.57
N MET A 355 14.07 -10.68 -11.58
CA MET A 355 15.01 -11.77 -11.32
C MET A 355 14.80 -12.92 -12.30
N THR A 356 15.88 -13.46 -12.86
CA THR A 356 15.89 -14.67 -13.71
C THR A 356 15.83 -15.94 -12.86
N PRO A 357 15.62 -17.14 -13.45
CA PRO A 357 15.60 -18.40 -12.71
C PRO A 357 16.94 -18.69 -12.01
N ALA A 358 18.06 -18.29 -12.63
CA ALA A 358 19.41 -18.41 -12.09
C ALA A 358 19.73 -17.38 -10.99
N GLY A 359 18.82 -16.45 -10.71
CA GLY A 359 18.99 -15.46 -9.64
C GLY A 359 19.69 -14.17 -10.08
N GLU A 360 19.92 -13.98 -11.39
CA GLU A 360 20.39 -12.69 -11.89
C GLU A 360 19.29 -11.65 -11.71
N TRP A 361 19.59 -10.59 -10.96
CA TRP A 361 18.65 -9.51 -10.71
C TRP A 361 18.96 -8.28 -11.56
N THR A 362 17.91 -7.52 -11.88
CA THR A 362 18.03 -6.19 -12.49
C THR A 362 17.23 -5.20 -11.66
N VAL A 363 17.90 -4.12 -11.22
CA VAL A 363 17.23 -2.96 -10.63
C VAL A 363 16.59 -2.16 -11.76
N ARG A 364 15.27 -1.97 -11.68
CA ARG A 364 14.48 -1.18 -12.64
C ARG A 364 14.21 0.20 -12.06
N GLY A 365 14.11 1.21 -12.93
CA GLY A 365 13.88 2.60 -12.53
C GLY A 365 15.05 3.19 -11.73
N ARG A 366 14.76 4.18 -10.88
CA ARG A 366 15.73 4.84 -10.00
C ARG A 366 15.20 4.89 -8.56
N PRO A 367 15.11 3.74 -7.87
CA PRO A 367 14.71 3.72 -6.46
C PRO A 367 15.65 4.61 -5.62
N PRO A 368 15.11 5.35 -4.61
CA PRO A 368 15.93 6.22 -3.76
C PRO A 368 17.04 5.52 -2.98
N VAL A 369 16.85 4.25 -2.62
CA VAL A 369 17.84 3.42 -1.94
C VAL A 369 18.07 2.16 -2.74
N VAL A 370 19.34 1.86 -3.04
CA VAL A 370 19.81 0.61 -3.64
C VAL A 370 21.04 0.16 -2.89
N GLU A 371 20.93 -0.97 -2.21
CA GLU A 371 22.01 -1.57 -1.45
C GLU A 371 22.37 -2.90 -2.10
N ARG A 372 23.58 -3.00 -2.66
CA ARG A 372 24.10 -4.23 -3.28
C ARG A 372 25.10 -4.89 -2.34
N GLY A 373 25.03 -6.21 -2.23
CA GLY A 373 26.05 -7.06 -1.67
C GLY A 373 26.46 -8.14 -2.68
N PRO A 374 27.40 -9.02 -2.33
CA PRO A 374 27.86 -10.09 -3.23
C PRO A 374 26.75 -11.03 -3.71
N GLU A 375 25.83 -11.35 -2.79
CA GLU A 375 24.73 -12.31 -3.00
C GLU A 375 23.35 -11.68 -2.84
N THR A 376 23.29 -10.40 -2.48
CA THR A 376 22.03 -9.75 -2.11
C THR A 376 21.87 -8.40 -2.79
N VAL A 377 20.63 -8.03 -3.05
CA VAL A 377 20.27 -6.65 -3.40
C VAL A 377 19.02 -6.27 -2.65
N LEU A 378 18.97 -5.07 -2.09
CA LEU A 378 17.78 -4.49 -1.50
C LEU A 378 17.51 -3.12 -2.13
N ILE A 379 16.26 -2.89 -2.51
CA ILE A 379 15.77 -1.58 -2.91
C ILE A 379 14.69 -1.09 -1.95
N GLY A 380 14.64 0.21 -1.75
CA GLY A 380 13.65 0.86 -0.92
C GLY A 380 13.47 2.33 -1.29
N ARG A 381 12.49 2.96 -0.63
CA ARG A 381 12.18 4.38 -0.87
C ARG A 381 12.52 5.29 0.30
N SER A 382 12.86 4.71 1.43
CA SER A 382 13.09 5.39 2.69
C SER A 382 14.51 5.09 3.17
N PRO A 383 15.20 6.02 3.87
CA PRO A 383 16.55 5.79 4.39
C PRO A 383 16.67 4.53 5.26
N TRP A 384 15.59 4.18 5.95
CA TRP A 384 15.46 2.96 6.75
C TRP A 384 15.75 1.65 5.99
N ALA A 385 15.60 1.64 4.67
CA ALA A 385 15.95 0.51 3.82
C ALA A 385 17.45 0.18 3.87
N ARG A 386 18.33 1.16 4.16
CA ARG A 386 19.78 0.93 4.31
C ARG A 386 20.07 0.01 5.50
N HIS A 387 19.43 0.28 6.64
CA HIS A 387 19.54 -0.55 7.84
C HIS A 387 18.98 -1.95 7.60
N GLN A 388 17.84 -2.07 6.89
CA GLN A 388 17.30 -3.38 6.50
C GLN A 388 18.27 -4.16 5.60
N ALA A 389 18.98 -3.49 4.69
CA ALA A 389 19.97 -4.12 3.83
C ALA A 389 21.18 -4.61 4.63
N HIS A 390 21.64 -3.84 5.63
CA HIS A 390 22.68 -4.31 6.54
C HIS A 390 22.22 -5.57 7.29
N GLY A 391 21.00 -5.58 7.83
CA GLY A 391 20.44 -6.76 8.50
C GLY A 391 20.27 -7.96 7.58
N LEU A 392 20.06 -7.72 6.27
CA LEU A 392 20.02 -8.79 5.27
C LEU A 392 21.42 -9.34 4.97
N ARG A 393 22.43 -8.47 4.83
CA ARG A 393 23.83 -8.87 4.59
C ARG A 393 24.44 -9.63 5.76
N ALA A 394 24.06 -9.29 6.99
CA ALA A 394 24.56 -9.97 8.19
C ALA A 394 24.09 -11.44 8.31
N ARG A 395 23.12 -11.86 7.49
CA ARG A 395 22.63 -13.24 7.48
C ARG A 395 23.48 -14.08 6.55
N ARG A 396 24.22 -15.04 7.13
CA ARG A 396 24.91 -16.07 6.34
C ARG A 396 23.91 -16.79 5.44
N VAL A 397 24.27 -16.95 4.17
CA VAL A 397 23.52 -17.72 3.17
C VAL A 397 24.15 -19.10 2.98
N GLU A 398 24.65 -19.69 4.07
CA GLU A 398 25.09 -21.08 4.10
C GLU A 398 23.83 -21.97 4.14
N GLY A 399 23.23 -22.21 2.97
CA GLY A 399 22.05 -23.06 2.80
C GLY A 399 20.80 -22.34 2.29
N PRO A 400 19.60 -22.97 2.42
CA PRO A 400 18.39 -22.48 1.81
C PRO A 400 17.92 -21.16 2.45
N VAL A 401 17.66 -20.16 1.60
CA VAL A 401 17.07 -18.88 2.02
C VAL A 401 15.73 -19.12 2.71
N ARG A 402 15.53 -18.51 3.88
CA ARG A 402 14.31 -18.63 4.71
C ARG A 402 13.55 -17.29 4.83
N PRO A 403 12.87 -16.81 3.76
CA PRO A 403 12.18 -15.51 3.77
C PRO A 403 11.17 -15.36 4.90
N SER A 404 10.49 -16.44 5.29
CA SER A 404 9.50 -16.48 6.36
C SER A 404 10.08 -16.08 7.73
N ARG A 405 11.23 -16.64 8.12
CA ARG A 405 11.96 -16.27 9.35
C ARG A 405 12.54 -14.86 9.22
N TRP A 406 13.10 -14.60 8.04
CA TRP A 406 13.86 -13.38 7.77
C TRP A 406 13.02 -12.11 7.83
N SER A 407 11.84 -12.15 7.20
CA SER A 407 10.85 -11.08 7.19
C SER A 407 10.00 -10.99 8.46
N ALA A 408 10.23 -11.86 9.45
CA ALA A 408 9.61 -11.81 10.78
C ALA A 408 10.52 -11.23 11.87
N SER A 409 11.78 -10.93 11.54
CA SER A 409 12.78 -10.48 12.51
C SER A 409 12.54 -9.04 12.94
N ASP A 410 12.25 -8.84 14.22
CA ASP A 410 12.01 -7.54 14.87
C ASP A 410 13.29 -6.84 15.39
N SER A 411 14.46 -7.45 15.17
CA SER A 411 15.76 -6.86 15.51
C SER A 411 16.07 -5.64 14.62
N SER A 412 16.39 -4.52 15.27
CA SER A 412 16.72 -3.24 14.64
C SER A 412 18.23 -3.08 14.47
N THR A 413 18.70 -3.11 13.23
CA THR A 413 20.11 -2.82 12.92
C THR A 413 20.48 -1.36 13.17
N TRP A 414 19.54 -0.43 13.01
CA TRP A 414 19.77 0.97 13.36
C TRP A 414 20.05 1.16 14.86
N ALA A 415 19.26 0.51 15.73
CA ALA A 415 19.47 0.58 17.17
C ALA A 415 20.78 -0.11 17.57
N ALA A 416 21.07 -1.28 16.99
CA ALA A 416 22.31 -2.02 17.23
C ALA A 416 23.57 -1.24 16.80
N GLU A 417 23.50 -0.43 15.74
CA GLU A 417 24.60 0.44 15.30
C GLU A 417 24.77 1.67 16.20
N LEU A 418 23.65 2.24 16.67
CA LEU A 418 23.63 3.55 17.30
C LEU A 418 23.80 3.49 18.82
N LEU A 419 23.06 2.62 19.50
CA LEU A 419 23.00 2.59 20.96
C LEU A 419 24.40 2.40 21.61
N PRO A 420 25.24 1.44 21.19
CA PRO A 420 26.56 1.26 21.81
C PRO A 420 27.47 2.49 21.73
N ARG A 421 27.28 3.34 20.72
CA ARG A 421 28.09 4.57 20.52
C ARG A 421 27.57 5.75 21.33
N LEU A 422 26.26 5.80 21.57
CA LEU A 422 25.62 6.89 22.32
C LEU A 422 25.53 6.62 23.82
N LEU A 423 25.50 5.35 24.23
CA LEU A 423 25.34 4.95 25.63
C LEU A 423 26.40 5.57 26.56
N PRO A 424 27.70 5.69 26.19
CA PRO A 424 28.70 6.34 27.04
C PRO A 424 28.38 7.81 27.37
N ALA A 425 27.63 8.51 26.51
CA ALA A 425 27.23 9.91 26.77
C ALA A 425 26.30 10.05 27.99
N LEU A 426 25.63 8.97 28.38
CA LEU A 426 24.69 8.93 29.49
C LEU A 426 25.35 8.56 30.83
N ALA A 427 26.62 8.14 30.86
CA ALA A 427 27.31 7.72 32.09
C ALA A 427 27.19 8.72 33.27
N PRO A 428 27.24 10.05 33.08
CA PRO A 428 27.05 11.00 34.19
C PRO A 428 25.65 11.02 34.81
N LEU A 429 24.69 10.23 34.29
CA LEU A 429 23.35 10.10 34.86
C LEU A 429 23.25 8.98 35.90
N ASP A 430 24.32 8.21 36.13
CA ASP A 430 24.33 7.06 37.04
C ASP A 430 24.08 7.42 38.51
N ASP A 431 24.15 8.70 38.89
CA ASP A 431 23.92 9.21 40.27
C ASP A 431 22.66 10.10 40.36
N THR A 432 21.66 9.83 39.51
CA THR A 432 20.40 10.61 39.44
C THR A 432 19.20 9.84 39.99
N ALA A 433 18.01 10.46 40.04
CA ALA A 433 16.82 9.86 40.64
C ALA A 433 16.53 8.42 40.13
N PRO A 434 16.02 7.50 40.98
CA PRO A 434 15.92 6.06 40.69
C PRO A 434 15.26 5.71 39.35
N LEU A 435 14.30 6.52 38.90
CA LEU A 435 13.60 6.32 37.63
C LEU A 435 14.53 6.38 36.41
N TYR A 436 15.54 7.25 36.41
CA TYR A 436 16.47 7.39 35.30
C TYR A 436 17.44 6.20 35.25
N GLU A 437 17.88 5.74 36.41
CA GLU A 437 18.73 4.56 36.56
C GLU A 437 18.00 3.28 36.10
N ASP A 438 16.73 3.12 36.49
CA ASP A 438 15.87 2.02 36.02
C ASP A 438 15.75 2.02 34.50
N ALA A 439 15.40 3.17 33.90
CA ALA A 439 15.27 3.31 32.45
C ALA A 439 16.59 3.02 31.72
N LEU A 440 17.72 3.47 32.26
CA LEU A 440 19.04 3.24 31.72
C LEU A 440 19.44 1.76 31.83
N SER A 441 19.05 1.09 32.91
CA SER A 441 19.29 -0.35 33.11
C SER A 441 18.57 -1.21 32.07
N TYR A 442 17.32 -0.89 31.73
CA TYR A 442 16.61 -1.57 30.63
C TYR A 442 17.28 -1.29 29.28
N LEU A 443 17.78 -0.08 29.06
CA LEU A 443 18.46 0.28 27.82
C LEU A 443 19.81 -0.44 27.66
N ARG A 444 20.60 -0.56 28.75
CA ARG A 444 21.89 -1.26 28.81
C ARG A 444 21.76 -2.75 28.48
N ASN A 445 20.68 -3.38 28.96
CA ASN A 445 20.45 -4.82 28.83
C ASN A 445 19.60 -5.20 27.59
N TRP A 446 19.23 -4.22 26.75
CA TRP A 446 18.36 -4.47 25.61
C TRP A 446 19.11 -5.09 24.43
N ASP A 447 18.50 -6.10 23.81
CA ASP A 447 19.01 -6.88 22.67
C ASP A 447 18.67 -6.28 21.30
N PHE A 448 18.19 -5.04 21.26
CA PHE A 448 17.76 -4.32 20.06
C PHE A 448 16.52 -4.91 19.36
N VAL A 449 15.76 -5.79 20.03
CA VAL A 449 14.54 -6.40 19.48
C VAL A 449 13.30 -5.61 19.91
N TYR A 450 12.47 -5.25 18.92
CA TYR A 450 11.21 -4.50 19.08
C TYR A 450 10.02 -5.45 19.27
N GLU A 451 10.12 -6.34 20.24
CA GLU A 451 9.01 -7.20 20.65
C GLU A 451 8.00 -6.44 21.53
N PRO A 452 6.76 -6.95 21.69
CA PRO A 452 5.69 -6.22 22.39
C PRO A 452 6.05 -5.76 23.80
N ALA A 453 6.78 -6.59 24.53
CA ALA A 453 7.15 -6.33 25.93
C ALA A 453 8.41 -5.46 26.07
N SER A 454 9.09 -5.13 24.98
CA SER A 454 10.39 -4.47 25.04
C SER A 454 10.29 -3.06 25.62
N ILE A 455 10.86 -2.89 26.81
CA ILE A 455 11.01 -1.59 27.50
C ILE A 455 12.19 -0.83 26.92
N GLY A 456 13.31 -1.52 26.64
CA GLY A 456 14.49 -0.93 26.01
C GLY A 456 14.17 -0.26 24.68
N ALA A 457 13.32 -0.88 23.85
CA ALA A 457 12.85 -0.28 22.60
C ALA A 457 12.10 1.04 22.82
N VAL A 458 11.23 1.11 23.84
CA VAL A 458 10.47 2.31 24.17
C VAL A 458 11.37 3.43 24.63
N VAL A 459 12.25 3.14 25.60
CA VAL A 459 13.20 4.12 26.14
C VAL A 459 14.11 4.65 25.03
N PHE A 460 14.63 3.77 24.18
CA PHE A 460 15.48 4.15 23.05
C PHE A 460 14.73 5.03 22.03
N GLU A 461 13.54 4.63 21.58
CA GLU A 461 12.77 5.39 20.58
C GLU A 461 12.35 6.78 21.08
N GLU A 462 11.87 6.87 22.32
CA GLU A 462 11.50 8.17 22.89
C GLU A 462 12.73 9.07 23.11
N TRP A 463 13.87 8.49 23.51
CA TRP A 463 15.13 9.22 23.59
C TRP A 463 15.56 9.77 22.22
N MET A 464 15.55 8.93 21.19
CA MET A 464 15.90 9.33 19.83
C MET A 464 14.90 10.33 19.23
N ARG A 465 13.62 10.21 19.58
CA ARG A 465 12.56 11.15 19.19
C ARG A 465 12.77 12.51 19.84
N ALA A 466 13.06 12.55 21.14
CA ALA A 466 13.37 13.78 21.87
C ALA A 466 14.60 14.47 21.27
N TYR A 467 15.67 13.70 20.99
CA TYR A 467 16.88 14.23 20.37
C TYR A 467 16.62 14.81 18.98
N ARG A 468 15.82 14.13 18.16
CA ARG A 468 15.43 14.63 16.84
C ARG A 468 14.55 15.88 16.93
N ALA A 469 13.67 15.95 17.92
CA ALA A 469 12.82 17.13 18.13
C ALA A 469 13.68 18.37 18.48
N GLU A 470 14.75 18.18 19.24
CA GLU A 470 15.70 19.24 19.60
C GLU A 470 16.60 19.64 18.42
N THR A 471 17.15 18.68 17.68
CA THR A 471 18.17 18.93 16.65
C THR A 471 17.62 19.09 15.23
N GLY A 472 16.36 18.72 15.00
CA GLY A 472 15.72 18.73 13.68
C GLY A 472 16.21 17.66 12.70
N ARG A 473 17.16 16.79 13.11
CA ARG A 473 17.78 15.78 12.24
C ARG A 473 17.70 14.37 12.85
N MET A 474 17.79 13.36 11.99
CA MET A 474 17.90 11.97 12.44
C MET A 474 19.20 11.78 13.23
N PRO A 475 19.17 11.10 14.38
CA PRO A 475 20.38 10.72 15.10
C PRO A 475 21.30 9.84 14.25
N THR A 476 22.60 10.10 14.31
CA THR A 476 23.64 9.30 13.64
C THR A 476 24.72 8.91 14.63
N ALA A 477 25.55 7.95 14.23
CA ALA A 477 26.69 7.52 15.04
C ALA A 477 27.76 8.60 15.24
N GLU A 478 27.74 9.68 14.45
CA GLU A 478 28.66 10.83 14.58
C GLU A 478 28.25 11.78 15.71
N ASP A 479 27.08 11.56 16.31
CA ASP A 479 26.53 12.34 17.43
C ASP A 479 27.17 11.98 18.78
N SER A 480 28.35 11.37 18.80
CA SER A 480 29.12 11.10 20.02
C SER A 480 30.17 12.17 20.36
N THR A 481 30.25 13.25 19.57
CA THR A 481 31.31 14.30 19.67
C THR A 481 31.04 15.35 20.75
N LEU A 482 32.07 16.08 21.20
CA LEU A 482 32.14 17.03 22.34
C LEU A 482 30.84 17.71 22.84
N LEU A 483 29.98 18.26 21.97
CA LEU A 483 28.73 18.96 22.37
C LEU A 483 27.48 18.07 22.38
N ALA A 484 27.54 16.90 21.76
CA ALA A 484 26.43 16.00 21.66
C ALA A 484 26.11 15.24 22.96
N PRO A 485 27.06 14.92 23.86
CA PRO A 485 26.74 14.26 25.13
C PRO A 485 25.76 15.00 26.02
N SER A 486 25.86 16.34 26.13
CA SER A 486 24.92 17.13 26.93
C SER A 486 23.51 17.09 26.33
N ARG A 487 23.39 17.23 25.01
CA ARG A 487 22.11 17.09 24.28
C ARG A 487 21.52 15.70 24.44
N HIS A 488 22.34 14.66 24.37
CA HIS A 488 21.88 13.29 24.59
C HIS A 488 21.35 13.07 26.00
N ARG A 489 22.00 13.60 27.03
CA ARG A 489 21.50 13.55 28.41
C ARG A 489 20.19 14.33 28.58
N GLN A 490 20.10 15.52 27.99
CA GLN A 490 18.89 16.32 28.03
C GLN A 490 17.72 15.60 27.33
N ALA A 491 17.92 15.14 26.10
CA ALA A 491 16.94 14.37 25.36
C ALA A 491 16.50 13.09 26.10
N PHE A 492 17.44 12.39 26.76
CA PHE A 492 17.13 11.21 27.56
C PHE A 492 16.23 11.56 28.76
N ARG A 493 16.55 12.64 29.49
CA ARG A 493 15.72 13.11 30.60
C ARG A 493 14.31 13.47 30.14
N HIS A 494 14.21 14.24 29.05
CA HIS A 494 12.93 14.60 28.43
C HIS A 494 12.11 13.37 28.02
N ALA A 495 12.76 12.33 27.49
CA ALA A 495 12.11 11.08 27.12
C ALA A 495 11.56 10.32 28.34
N VAL A 496 12.37 10.18 29.39
CA VAL A 496 11.96 9.51 30.65
C VAL A 496 10.83 10.27 31.34
N ASP A 497 10.91 11.60 31.41
CA ASP A 497 9.85 12.43 31.99
C ASP A 497 8.56 12.37 31.15
N HIS A 498 8.68 12.34 29.83
CA HIS A 498 7.53 12.15 28.93
C HIS A 498 6.87 10.78 29.15
N LEU A 499 7.66 9.71 29.23
CA LEU A 499 7.17 8.35 29.51
C LEU A 499 6.50 8.26 30.88
N LYS A 500 7.11 8.85 31.92
CA LYS A 500 6.53 8.97 33.26
C LYS A 500 5.16 9.65 33.23
N THR A 501 5.07 10.78 32.52
CA THR A 501 3.84 11.57 32.42
C THR A 501 2.73 10.80 31.69
N GLN A 502 3.07 10.07 30.62
CA GLN A 502 2.09 9.37 29.80
C GLN A 502 1.68 7.99 30.37
N TYR A 503 2.60 7.28 31.01
CA TYR A 503 2.42 5.86 31.35
C TYR A 503 2.63 5.54 32.84
N GLY A 504 3.00 6.52 33.65
CA GLY A 504 3.31 6.36 35.08
C GLY A 504 4.80 6.10 35.34
N SER A 505 5.20 6.15 36.60
CA SER A 505 6.59 5.96 37.04
C SER A 505 7.06 4.51 37.08
N ASP A 506 6.16 3.53 36.94
CA ASP A 506 6.55 2.12 36.84
C ASP A 506 7.05 1.83 35.41
N VAL A 507 8.37 1.74 35.27
CA VAL A 507 9.06 1.49 33.98
C VAL A 507 8.59 0.19 33.32
N ARG A 508 8.11 -0.80 34.09
CA ARG A 508 7.56 -2.07 33.56
C ARG A 508 6.30 -1.88 32.72
N GLN A 509 5.64 -0.73 32.85
CA GLN A 509 4.46 -0.36 32.06
C GLN A 509 4.81 0.25 30.70
N TRP A 510 6.07 0.62 30.47
CA TRP A 510 6.56 1.25 29.24
C TRP A 510 6.85 0.19 28.16
N ARG A 511 5.81 -0.57 27.81
CA ARG A 511 5.90 -1.69 26.86
C ARG A 511 5.69 -1.20 25.43
N TRP A 512 6.50 -1.68 24.48
CA TRP A 512 6.42 -1.29 23.06
C TRP A 512 5.00 -1.35 22.49
N GLU A 513 4.26 -2.41 22.84
CA GLU A 513 2.86 -2.58 22.40
C GLU A 513 1.89 -1.49 22.83
N ARG A 514 2.19 -0.79 23.93
CA ARG A 514 1.39 0.29 24.48
C ARG A 514 1.78 1.66 23.91
N VAL A 515 3.07 1.85 23.63
CA VAL A 515 3.62 3.13 23.17
C VAL A 515 3.49 3.30 21.65
N ALA A 516 3.61 2.21 20.90
CA ALA A 516 3.53 2.23 19.45
C ALA A 516 2.42 1.26 18.96
N PRO A 517 1.15 1.68 18.84
CA PRO A 517 0.09 0.79 18.41
C PRO A 517 0.10 0.51 16.89
N ASP A 518 -0.17 -0.75 16.50
CA ASP A 518 -0.59 -1.16 15.17
C ASP A 518 -2.08 -0.80 15.01
N ARG A 519 -2.35 0.48 14.74
CA ARG A 519 -3.71 0.99 14.53
C ARG A 519 -4.19 0.66 13.12
N ARG A 520 -5.27 -0.09 13.02
CA ARG A 520 -5.95 -0.42 11.76
C ARG A 520 -7.38 0.10 11.73
N TYR A 521 -7.90 0.29 10.54
CA TYR A 521 -9.20 0.85 10.30
C TYR A 521 -10.09 -0.17 9.60
N PHE A 522 -11.08 -0.68 10.31
CA PHE A 522 -12.03 -1.69 9.84
C PHE A 522 -13.27 -1.01 9.28
N PRO A 523 -13.79 -1.42 8.13
CA PRO A 523 -14.97 -0.77 7.61
C PRO A 523 -16.20 -0.89 8.53
N VAL A 524 -16.99 0.17 8.67
CA VAL A 524 -18.01 0.34 9.74
C VAL A 524 -19.17 -0.66 9.70
N TRP A 525 -19.39 -1.37 8.60
CA TRP A 525 -20.37 -2.47 8.55
C TRP A 525 -19.82 -3.82 9.05
N SER A 526 -18.58 -3.90 9.52
CA SER A 526 -18.11 -5.10 10.24
C SER A 526 -18.85 -5.19 11.58
N ALA A 527 -19.41 -6.36 11.91
CA ALA A 527 -20.40 -6.58 12.98
C ALA A 527 -20.04 -5.97 14.37
N ASP A 528 -18.75 -5.84 14.69
CA ASP A 528 -18.27 -5.26 15.96
C ASP A 528 -18.21 -3.72 16.00
N SER A 529 -18.64 -3.02 14.95
CA SER A 529 -18.60 -1.55 14.84
C SER A 529 -19.88 -0.85 15.34
N LEU A 530 -20.91 -1.64 15.71
CA LEU A 530 -22.18 -1.14 16.24
C LEU A 530 -22.11 -0.67 17.71
N VAL A 531 -20.93 -0.77 18.35
CA VAL A 531 -20.71 -0.43 19.78
C VAL A 531 -20.26 1.04 19.98
N ALA A 532 -20.26 1.87 18.95
CA ALA A 532 -20.00 3.30 19.13
C ALA A 532 -21.26 4.01 19.67
N ALA A 533 -21.13 4.71 20.79
CA ALA A 533 -22.22 5.36 21.52
C ALA A 533 -22.98 6.46 20.73
N ASP A 534 -22.46 6.89 19.57
CA ASP A 534 -23.13 7.85 18.69
C ASP A 534 -22.90 7.53 17.20
N LEU A 535 -23.92 6.93 16.58
CA LEU A 535 -23.95 6.56 15.16
C LEU A 535 -23.88 7.76 14.20
N SER A 536 -24.22 8.98 14.65
CA SER A 536 -24.21 10.18 13.80
C SER A 536 -22.78 10.59 13.40
N SER A 537 -21.80 10.26 14.25
CA SER A 537 -20.37 10.46 14.00
C SER A 537 -19.80 9.57 12.89
N LEU A 538 -20.41 8.41 12.63
CA LEU A 538 -20.02 7.43 11.59
C LEU A 538 -20.21 7.97 10.17
N SER A 539 -21.00 9.03 10.00
CA SER A 539 -21.09 9.78 8.74
C SER A 539 -19.77 10.48 8.35
N THR A 540 -18.80 10.62 9.28
CA THR A 540 -17.46 11.16 8.98
C THR A 540 -16.39 10.13 8.66
N THR A 541 -16.48 8.94 9.24
CA THR A 541 -15.47 7.88 9.10
C THR A 541 -16.19 6.54 9.02
N ARG A 542 -16.28 5.97 7.82
CA ARG A 542 -16.84 4.62 7.63
C ARG A 542 -15.83 3.52 7.94
N PHE A 543 -14.87 3.82 8.80
CA PHE A 543 -13.98 2.84 9.38
C PHE A 543 -13.82 3.03 10.90
N ALA A 544 -13.94 1.96 11.68
CA ALA A 544 -13.68 1.92 13.11
C ALA A 544 -12.20 1.57 13.39
N PRO A 545 -11.50 2.31 14.26
CA PRO A 545 -10.12 2.00 14.60
C PRO A 545 -10.04 0.77 15.51
N LEU A 546 -8.98 -0.03 15.35
CA LEU A 546 -8.58 -1.07 16.27
C LEU A 546 -7.08 -0.96 16.49
N ASP A 547 -6.69 -0.79 17.75
CA ASP A 547 -5.31 -0.79 18.17
C ASP A 547 -4.86 -2.20 18.51
N ARG A 548 -3.69 -2.58 17.99
CA ARG A 548 -3.02 -3.82 18.33
C ARG A 548 -1.62 -3.56 18.87
N PRO A 549 -1.07 -4.50 19.66
CA PRO A 549 0.36 -4.54 19.92
C PRO A 549 1.16 -4.47 18.62
N ALA A 550 1.92 -3.41 18.42
CA ALA A 550 2.88 -3.42 17.32
C ALA A 550 4.11 -4.24 17.69
N ARG A 551 4.83 -4.61 16.64
CA ARG A 551 6.14 -5.22 16.70
C ARG A 551 7.02 -4.66 15.61
N GLY A 552 8.31 -4.84 15.79
CA GLY A 552 9.32 -4.47 14.81
C GLY A 552 9.47 -2.96 14.67
N HIS A 553 10.34 -2.59 13.74
CA HIS A 553 10.76 -1.21 13.49
C HIS A 553 11.10 -1.07 11.99
N PRO A 554 10.99 0.13 11.36
CA PRO A 554 11.36 0.31 9.95
C PRO A 554 12.80 -0.05 9.58
N SER A 555 13.74 -0.14 10.52
CA SER A 555 15.09 -0.66 10.27
C SER A 555 15.16 -2.19 10.27
N ALA A 556 14.19 -2.86 10.91
CA ALA A 556 14.11 -4.31 10.99
C ALA A 556 13.54 -4.90 9.70
N LEU A 557 13.90 -6.14 9.37
CA LEU A 557 13.36 -6.82 8.19
C LEU A 557 11.88 -7.18 8.34
N SER A 558 11.39 -7.27 9.57
CA SER A 558 9.95 -7.29 9.83
C SER A 558 9.25 -5.96 9.53
N GLY A 559 9.97 -4.82 9.46
CA GLY A 559 9.35 -3.50 9.42
C GLY A 559 8.54 -3.21 10.69
N GLY A 560 7.91 -2.05 10.78
CA GLY A 560 7.11 -1.71 11.97
C GLY A 560 6.86 -0.21 12.08
N PRO A 561 6.28 0.26 13.20
CA PRO A 561 6.19 1.68 13.52
C PRO A 561 7.53 2.22 14.05
N THR A 562 7.65 3.53 14.09
CA THR A 562 8.76 4.27 14.72
C THR A 562 8.17 5.54 15.33
N LEU A 563 8.73 5.97 16.46
CA LEU A 563 8.35 7.22 17.13
C LEU A 563 9.20 8.39 16.61
N VAL A 564 10.36 8.10 16.02
CA VAL A 564 11.35 9.08 15.56
C VAL A 564 10.94 9.74 14.23
N ASP A 565 10.51 8.92 13.26
CA ASP A 565 10.13 9.36 11.90
C ASP A 565 8.79 8.71 11.45
N PRO A 566 7.68 8.97 12.16
CA PRO A 566 6.40 8.39 11.81
C PRO A 566 5.92 8.89 10.43
N PRO A 567 5.22 8.08 9.63
CA PRO A 567 4.62 8.56 8.40
C PRO A 567 3.66 9.73 8.66
N ALA A 568 3.56 10.67 7.71
CA ALA A 568 2.80 11.93 7.89
C ALA A 568 1.30 11.79 8.22
N LEU A 569 0.72 10.60 8.05
CA LEU A 569 -0.69 10.31 8.37
C LEU A 569 -0.85 9.28 9.50
N GLY A 570 0.23 9.03 10.25
CA GLY A 570 0.30 8.01 11.30
C GLY A 570 0.87 6.68 10.82
N PRO A 571 0.87 5.66 11.68
CA PRO A 571 1.36 4.31 11.36
C PRO A 571 0.71 3.74 10.09
N ALA A 572 1.47 2.92 9.36
CA ALA A 572 1.02 2.25 8.15
C ALA A 572 1.26 0.73 8.24
N PRO A 573 0.55 0.04 9.15
CA PRO A 573 0.80 -1.38 9.43
C PRO A 573 0.27 -2.34 8.36
N THR A 574 -0.70 -1.90 7.54
CA THR A 574 -1.26 -2.72 6.47
C THR A 574 -0.24 -2.89 5.37
N ARG A 575 0.13 -4.14 5.11
CA ARG A 575 1.09 -4.51 4.08
C ARG A 575 0.79 -5.84 3.45
N TRP A 576 1.35 -6.04 2.26
CA TRP A 576 1.44 -7.33 1.59
C TRP A 576 2.90 -7.75 1.56
N ASP A 577 3.22 -8.92 2.12
CA ASP A 577 4.54 -9.53 2.09
C ASP A 577 4.46 -10.80 1.23
N GLY A 578 5.34 -10.93 0.24
CA GLY A 578 5.38 -12.10 -0.63
C GLY A 578 6.77 -12.37 -1.21
N TRP A 579 7.05 -13.63 -1.53
CA TRP A 579 8.31 -14.05 -2.13
C TRP A 579 8.13 -15.12 -3.18
N MET A 580 9.04 -15.10 -4.15
CA MET A 580 9.05 -15.95 -5.34
C MET A 580 10.42 -16.62 -5.44
N ARG A 581 10.42 -17.92 -5.78
CA ARG A 581 11.65 -18.70 -5.94
C ARG A 581 12.01 -18.81 -7.42
N GLY A 582 13.31 -18.76 -7.74
CA GLY A 582 13.79 -18.92 -9.11
C GLY A 582 13.44 -20.30 -9.69
N GLY A 583 13.01 -20.29 -10.96
CA GLY A 583 12.74 -21.51 -11.74
C GLY A 583 11.43 -22.21 -11.41
N VAL A 584 10.58 -21.67 -10.53
CA VAL A 584 9.23 -22.18 -10.28
C VAL A 584 8.27 -21.01 -10.23
N ALA A 585 7.07 -21.17 -10.80
CA ALA A 585 6.00 -20.19 -10.69
C ALA A 585 5.33 -20.21 -9.30
N ASP A 586 6.12 -20.27 -8.24
CA ASP A 586 5.65 -20.31 -6.86
C ASP A 586 5.68 -18.91 -6.26
N LEU A 587 4.53 -18.49 -5.73
CA LEU A 587 4.36 -17.29 -4.95
C LEU A 587 3.91 -17.70 -3.55
N THR A 588 4.73 -17.41 -2.55
CA THR A 588 4.35 -17.57 -1.15
C THR A 588 4.07 -16.20 -0.55
N VAL A 589 2.99 -16.07 0.20
CA VAL A 589 2.57 -14.81 0.81
C VAL A 589 2.37 -14.95 2.32
N ARG A 590 2.73 -13.90 3.06
CA ARG A 590 2.27 -13.71 4.44
C ARG A 590 1.15 -12.69 4.42
N ARG A 591 -0.06 -13.16 4.66
CA ARG A 591 -1.27 -12.34 4.65
C ARG A 591 -1.57 -11.82 6.03
N LEU A 592 -1.15 -10.59 6.32
CA LEU A 592 -1.67 -9.81 7.45
C LEU A 592 -3.07 -9.26 7.13
N ARG A 593 -3.92 -10.14 6.59
CA ARG A 593 -5.28 -9.87 6.13
C ARG A 593 -6.25 -10.22 7.25
N PHE A 594 -7.32 -9.46 7.33
CA PHE A 594 -8.47 -9.77 8.15
C PHE A 594 -9.67 -9.83 7.22
N ASP A 595 -10.51 -10.84 7.39
CA ASP A 595 -11.83 -10.82 6.76
C ASP A 595 -12.74 -10.02 7.69
N PRO A 596 -13.11 -8.76 7.34
CA PRO A 596 -13.96 -7.95 8.20
C PRO A 596 -15.38 -8.51 8.34
N SER A 597 -15.73 -9.58 7.61
CA SER A 597 -17.01 -10.26 7.70
C SER A 597 -17.01 -11.49 8.60
N ASP A 598 -15.86 -11.94 9.10
CA ASP A 598 -15.81 -13.03 10.09
C ASP A 598 -16.45 -12.59 11.40
N PHE A 599 -17.11 -13.53 12.08
CA PHE A 599 -17.70 -13.29 13.41
C PHE A 599 -16.60 -12.92 14.39
N PHE A 600 -16.75 -11.77 15.08
CA PHE A 600 -15.72 -11.19 15.96
C PHE A 600 -14.36 -10.94 15.29
N ALA A 601 -14.33 -10.73 13.97
CA ALA A 601 -13.10 -10.43 13.22
C ALA A 601 -12.27 -9.29 13.83
N ARG A 602 -12.89 -8.35 14.56
CA ARG A 602 -12.18 -7.25 15.22
C ARG A 602 -11.66 -7.67 16.60
N SER A 603 -12.44 -8.44 17.35
CA SER A 603 -12.15 -8.79 18.74
C SER A 603 -11.17 -9.95 18.91
N PHE A 604 -11.14 -10.92 17.99
CA PHE A 604 -10.24 -12.09 18.04
C PHE A 604 -9.07 -12.03 17.08
N LEU A 605 -8.52 -10.84 16.85
CA LEU A 605 -7.39 -10.72 15.95
C LEU A 605 -6.14 -11.43 16.50
N PRO A 606 -5.56 -12.39 15.75
CA PRO A 606 -4.42 -13.17 16.23
C PRO A 606 -3.22 -12.26 16.45
N ARG A 607 -2.66 -12.24 17.66
CA ARG A 607 -1.55 -11.33 18.09
C ARG A 607 -0.25 -11.56 17.32
N GLU A 608 0.00 -12.81 16.93
CA GLU A 608 1.18 -13.22 16.17
C GLU A 608 1.01 -13.02 14.65
N PRO A 609 2.10 -12.81 13.89
CA PRO A 609 2.06 -12.84 12.44
C PRO A 609 1.55 -14.20 11.94
N PRO A 610 0.63 -14.23 10.96
CA PRO A 610 0.11 -15.48 10.45
C PRO A 610 1.19 -16.26 9.70
N SER A 611 1.03 -17.58 9.71
CA SER A 611 1.87 -18.49 8.94
C SER A 611 1.80 -18.13 7.45
N PRO A 612 2.95 -18.11 6.75
CA PRO A 612 2.95 -17.89 5.32
C PRO A 612 2.34 -19.07 4.58
N ALA A 613 1.72 -18.78 3.43
CA ALA A 613 1.03 -19.75 2.62
C ALA A 613 1.50 -19.66 1.17
N SER A 614 1.86 -20.81 0.57
CA SER A 614 2.01 -20.88 -0.89
C SER A 614 0.64 -20.67 -1.53
N VAL A 615 0.59 -19.75 -2.48
CA VAL A 615 -0.58 -19.42 -3.31
C VAL A 615 -0.83 -20.57 -4.29
N THR A 616 0.26 -21.16 -4.79
CA THR A 616 0.33 -22.22 -5.80
C THR A 616 -0.14 -23.57 -5.28
N ALA A 617 0.11 -23.86 -4.00
CA ALA A 617 -0.27 -25.12 -3.35
C ALA A 617 -1.66 -25.08 -2.67
N ALA A 618 -2.42 -24.00 -2.84
CA ALA A 618 -3.73 -23.87 -2.20
C ALA A 618 -4.77 -24.79 -2.88
N PRO A 619 -5.45 -25.70 -2.15
CA PRO A 619 -6.42 -26.60 -2.75
C PRO A 619 -7.63 -25.81 -3.28
N ILE A 620 -8.09 -26.19 -4.47
CA ILE A 620 -9.35 -25.69 -5.02
C ILE A 620 -10.48 -26.38 -4.26
N THR A 621 -11.25 -25.62 -3.51
CA THR A 621 -12.39 -26.12 -2.74
C THR A 621 -13.69 -26.10 -3.55
N ARG A 622 -13.81 -25.18 -4.50
CA ARG A 622 -14.99 -25.01 -5.36
C ARG A 622 -14.59 -24.48 -6.73
N THR A 623 -15.41 -24.76 -7.73
CA THR A 623 -15.22 -24.24 -9.10
C THR A 623 -16.46 -23.54 -9.61
N THR A 624 -16.25 -22.47 -10.39
CA THR A 624 -17.29 -21.81 -11.18
C THR A 624 -16.88 -21.84 -12.66
N LYS A 625 -17.72 -22.41 -13.53
CA LYS A 625 -17.54 -22.32 -14.99
C LYS A 625 -18.20 -21.05 -15.51
N LEU A 626 -17.40 -20.12 -16.02
CA LEU A 626 -17.89 -18.97 -16.76
C LEU A 626 -18.02 -19.39 -18.22
N VAL A 627 -19.24 -19.40 -18.74
CA VAL A 627 -19.55 -19.91 -20.08
C VAL A 627 -20.08 -18.80 -20.97
N PRO A 628 -19.83 -18.85 -22.29
CA PRO A 628 -20.60 -18.03 -23.21
C PRO A 628 -22.09 -18.38 -23.11
N PRO A 629 -23.01 -17.42 -23.33
CA PRO A 629 -24.43 -17.71 -23.45
C PRO A 629 -24.66 -18.74 -24.55
N ARG A 630 -25.63 -19.63 -24.36
CA ARG A 630 -26.06 -20.52 -25.45
C ARG A 630 -26.56 -19.64 -26.60
N PRO A 631 -26.20 -19.96 -27.86
CA PRO A 631 -26.66 -19.23 -29.02
C PRO A 631 -28.19 -19.19 -29.11
#